data_AF-A0A7U8GGG9-F1
#
_entry.id   AF-A0A7U8GGG9-F1
#
_cell.length_a   1.000
_cell.length_b   1.000
_cell.length_c   1.000
_cell.angle_alpha   90.00
_cell.angle_beta   90.00
_cell.angle_gamma   90.00
#
_symmetry.space_group_name_H-M   'P 1'
#
loop_
_entity.id
_entity.type
_entity.pdbx_description
1 polymer ?
#
loop_
_entity_poly.entity_id
_entity_poly.type
_entity_poly.pdbx_seq_one_letter_code
_entity_poly.pdbx_strand_id
1 'polypeptide(L)'
;MSSRDFLKIPNENGEFNIIVKRFSYERENYDRNNAFDQILGRYETYYFQPCFRVDYNSDKIIRKDILWEKESVLGLKSKGFAIASEDDFKEYCRKEFNEFRETLCLNPFSNKKEPEYSDDYICSLEAHIF
;
A
#
# COMPACT_ATOMS: atom_id res chain seq x y z
N MET A 1 -5.13 13.67 -10.73
CA MET A 1 -4.31 13.02 -9.68
C MET A 1 -3.58 14.10 -8.91
N SER A 2 -3.63 14.05 -7.59
CA SER A 2 -2.89 14.98 -6.73
C SER A 2 -1.41 14.60 -6.74
N SER A 3 -0.52 15.57 -6.59
CA SER A 3 0.94 15.33 -6.51
C SER A 3 1.36 14.53 -5.27
N ARG A 4 0.43 14.18 -4.37
CA ARG A 4 0.66 13.39 -3.15
C ARG A 4 -0.11 12.08 -3.12
N ASP A 5 -0.55 11.59 -4.28
CA ASP A 5 -1.26 10.31 -4.38
C ASP A 5 -0.32 9.12 -4.12
N PHE A 6 0.98 9.28 -4.39
CA PHE A 6 2.00 8.29 -4.11
C PHE A 6 3.21 8.94 -3.44
N LEU A 7 3.70 8.34 -2.35
CA LEU A 7 4.83 8.84 -1.60
C LEU A 7 5.87 7.73 -1.40
N LYS A 8 7.16 8.07 -1.54
CA LYS A 8 8.26 7.22 -1.07
C LYS A 8 8.56 7.58 0.38
N ILE A 9 8.57 6.60 1.26
CA ILE A 9 8.93 6.74 2.68
C ILE A 9 10.19 5.92 2.96
N PRO A 10 10.98 6.31 3.96
CA PRO A 10 12.22 5.62 4.28
C PRO A 10 11.97 4.32 5.05
N ASN A 11 12.79 3.31 4.76
CA ASN A 11 12.87 2.10 5.57
C ASN A 11 13.58 2.34 6.91
N GLU A 12 13.84 1.26 7.66
CA GLU A 12 14.53 1.31 8.95
C GLU A 12 15.92 1.97 8.84
N ASN A 13 16.61 1.76 7.72
CA ASN A 13 17.94 2.30 7.41
C ASN A 13 17.92 3.76 6.91
N GLY A 14 16.74 4.35 6.70
CA GLY A 14 16.60 5.72 6.21
C GLY A 14 16.56 5.85 4.67
N GLU A 15 16.51 4.73 3.94
CA GLU A 15 16.47 4.71 2.48
C GLU A 15 15.05 4.82 1.97
N PHE A 16 14.77 5.79 1.08
CA PHE A 16 13.45 6.06 0.52
C PHE A 16 13.04 5.04 -0.56
N ASN A 17 12.73 3.81 -0.14
CA ASN A 17 12.41 2.69 -1.02
C ASN A 17 11.02 2.06 -0.80
N ILE A 18 10.29 2.44 0.25
CA ILE A 18 8.92 1.99 0.46
C ILE A 18 7.99 2.97 -0.25
N ILE A 19 7.11 2.50 -1.13
CA ILE A 19 6.15 3.38 -1.81
C ILE A 19 4.75 3.09 -1.30
N VAL A 20 4.08 4.14 -0.83
CA VAL A 20 2.70 4.08 -0.33
C VAL A 20 1.76 4.87 -1.22
N LYS A 21 0.55 4.35 -1.41
CA LYS A 21 -0.55 5.04 -2.07
C LYS A 21 -1.45 5.71 -1.04
N ARG A 22 -1.78 6.98 -1.27
CA ARG A 22 -2.73 7.73 -0.46
C ARG A 22 -4.16 7.23 -0.70
N PHE A 23 -4.91 7.14 0.38
CA PHE A 23 -6.36 6.98 0.40
C PHE A 23 -6.95 8.06 1.31
N SER A 24 -7.99 8.74 0.85
CA SER A 24 -8.69 9.73 1.66
C SER A 24 -10.19 9.56 1.49
N TYR A 25 -10.92 9.60 2.60
CA TYR A 25 -12.38 9.61 2.60
C TYR A 25 -12.91 10.75 3.46
N GLU A 26 -14.11 11.19 3.14
CA GLU A 26 -14.81 12.20 3.92
C GLU A 26 -15.41 11.57 5.18
N ARG A 27 -15.20 12.22 6.33
CA ARG A 27 -15.72 11.71 7.60
C ARG A 27 -17.23 11.87 7.65
N GLU A 28 -17.94 10.79 7.99
CA GLU A 28 -19.41 10.77 8.01
C GLU A 28 -20.04 11.77 8.99
N ASN A 29 -19.37 12.04 10.12
CA ASN A 29 -19.90 12.90 11.20
C ASN A 29 -19.17 14.24 11.34
N TYR A 30 -18.60 14.77 10.25
CA TYR A 30 -17.92 16.07 10.29
C TYR A 30 -18.91 17.21 10.60
N ASP A 31 -18.76 17.85 11.76
CA ASP A 31 -19.45 19.09 12.09
C ASP A 31 -18.47 20.26 12.08
N ARG A 32 -18.67 21.17 11.13
CA ARG A 32 -17.85 22.40 11.00
C ARG A 32 -17.86 23.27 12.27
N ASN A 33 -18.86 23.13 13.13
CA ASN A 33 -18.99 23.88 14.38
C ASN A 33 -18.33 23.15 15.57
N ASN A 34 -17.92 21.89 15.40
CA ASN A 34 -17.22 21.13 16.41
C ASN A 34 -15.72 21.43 16.38
N ALA A 35 -15.16 21.82 17.53
CA ALA A 35 -13.75 22.19 17.64
C ALA A 35 -12.79 21.02 17.31
N PHE A 36 -13.16 19.78 17.61
CA PHE A 36 -12.36 18.60 17.25
C PHE A 36 -12.33 18.38 15.74
N ASP A 37 -13.46 18.54 15.06
CA ASP A 37 -13.53 18.38 13.60
C ASP A 37 -12.81 19.49 12.85
N GLN A 38 -12.78 20.71 13.40
CA GLN A 38 -11.96 21.79 12.85
C GLN A 38 -10.46 21.47 12.93
N ILE A 39 -10.00 20.82 14.02
CA ILE A 39 -8.59 20.43 14.20
C ILE A 39 -8.23 19.26 13.29
N LEU A 40 -9.05 18.21 13.27
CA LEU A 40 -8.76 16.99 12.54
C LEU A 40 -9.03 17.11 11.03
N GLY A 41 -9.92 18.03 10.64
CA GLY A 41 -10.31 18.28 9.26
C GLY A 41 -11.43 17.37 8.76
N ARG A 42 -11.98 17.75 7.60
CA ARG A 42 -13.10 17.05 6.93
C ARG A 42 -12.74 15.66 6.39
N TYR A 43 -11.48 15.45 6.05
CA TYR A 43 -11.01 14.22 5.42
C TYR A 43 -10.09 13.46 6.34
N GLU A 44 -10.33 12.16 6.43
CA GLU A 44 -9.39 11.22 7.00
C GLU A 44 -8.47 10.70 5.90
N THR A 45 -7.19 10.48 6.22
CA THR A 45 -6.19 10.09 5.22
C THR A 45 -5.34 8.96 5.75
N TYR A 46 -5.20 7.93 4.93
CA TYR A 46 -4.38 6.76 5.14
C TYR A 46 -3.45 6.56 3.97
N TYR A 47 -2.45 5.74 4.18
CA TYR A 47 -1.48 5.36 3.17
C TYR A 47 -1.38 3.83 3.14
N PHE A 48 -1.33 3.26 1.95
CA PHE A 48 -1.28 1.81 1.78
C PHE A 48 -0.01 1.40 1.06
N GLN A 49 0.77 0.55 1.71
CA GLN A 49 1.94 -0.10 1.12
C GLN A 49 1.50 -1.46 0.55
N PRO A 50 1.74 -1.72 -0.74
CA PRO A 50 1.59 -3.03 -1.34
C PRO A 50 2.30 -4.11 -0.53
N CYS A 51 1.60 -5.19 -0.20
CA CYS A 51 2.18 -6.36 0.43
C CYS A 51 1.44 -7.61 -0.04
N PHE A 52 2.12 -8.75 -0.04
CA PHE A 52 1.62 -10.00 -0.64
C PHE A 52 1.66 -11.15 0.36
N ARG A 53 0.71 -12.07 0.23
CA ARG A 53 0.61 -13.28 1.05
C ARG A 53 0.00 -14.43 0.26
N VAL A 54 0.23 -15.67 0.68
CA VAL A 54 -0.52 -16.82 0.17
C VAL A 54 -1.90 -16.85 0.80
N ASP A 55 -2.94 -16.95 -0.02
CA ASP A 55 -4.28 -17.37 0.39
C ASP A 55 -4.38 -18.89 0.32
N TYR A 56 -4.41 -19.53 1.49
CA TYR A 56 -4.46 -20.98 1.62
C TYR A 56 -5.77 -21.62 1.12
N ASN A 57 -6.83 -20.83 0.90
CA ASN A 57 -8.07 -21.35 0.35
C ASN A 57 -8.01 -21.47 -1.18
N SER A 58 -7.35 -20.52 -1.83
CA SER A 58 -7.24 -20.48 -3.29
C SER A 58 -5.90 -20.98 -3.82
N ASP A 59 -4.92 -21.24 -2.94
CA ASP A 59 -3.52 -21.53 -3.27
C ASP A 59 -2.90 -20.45 -4.18
N LYS A 60 -3.31 -19.18 -4.01
CA LYS A 60 -2.84 -18.03 -4.79
C LYS A 60 -2.14 -17.00 -3.92
N ILE A 61 -1.20 -16.29 -4.50
CA ILE A 61 -0.68 -15.05 -3.93
C ILE A 61 -1.75 -13.99 -4.08
N ILE A 62 -2.11 -13.34 -2.97
CA ILE A 62 -3.05 -12.24 -2.93
C ILE A 62 -2.38 -10.99 -2.37
N ARG A 63 -2.83 -9.83 -2.85
CA ARG A 63 -2.42 -8.55 -2.31
C ARG A 63 -3.16 -8.27 -0.99
N LYS A 64 -2.42 -7.91 0.05
CA LYS A 64 -2.91 -7.51 1.36
C LYS A 64 -2.05 -6.38 1.92
N ASP A 65 -2.47 -5.16 1.64
CA ASP A 65 -1.67 -3.98 1.90
C ASP A 65 -1.50 -3.68 3.38
N ILE A 66 -0.37 -3.07 3.72
CA ILE A 66 -0.09 -2.54 5.05
C ILE A 66 -0.66 -1.12 5.11
N LEU A 67 -1.51 -0.87 6.11
CA LEU A 67 -2.07 0.44 6.38
C LEU A 67 -1.10 1.27 7.22
N TRP A 68 -0.89 2.50 6.78
CA TRP A 68 -0.08 3.51 7.43
C TRP A 68 -0.96 4.73 7.76
N GLU A 69 -0.92 5.16 9.01
CA GLU A 69 -1.55 6.41 9.44
C GLU A 69 -0.82 7.61 8.83
N LYS A 70 -1.56 8.70 8.59
CA LYS A 70 -1.01 9.95 8.06
C LYS A 70 0.16 10.46 8.90
N GLU A 71 0.09 10.35 10.21
CA GLU A 71 1.09 10.82 11.16
C GLU A 71 2.40 10.04 11.05
N SER A 72 2.34 8.77 10.65
CA SER A 72 3.51 7.93 10.42
C SER A 72 4.23 8.26 9.11
N VAL A 73 3.52 8.83 8.13
CA VAL A 73 4.05 9.18 6.80
C VAL A 73 4.44 10.66 6.71
N LEU A 74 3.59 11.56 7.21
CA LEU A 74 3.73 13.02 7.10
C LEU A 74 3.91 13.73 8.45
N GLY A 75 3.73 13.04 9.58
CA GLY A 75 3.78 13.65 10.90
C GLY A 75 5.21 13.80 11.43
N LEU A 76 5.32 14.37 12.63
CA LEU A 76 6.60 14.63 13.31
C LEU A 76 7.43 13.36 13.58
N LYS A 77 6.78 12.20 13.61
CA LYS A 77 7.43 10.90 13.80
C LYS A 77 7.90 10.28 12.49
N SER A 78 7.50 10.82 11.35
CA SER A 78 8.00 10.34 10.07
C SER A 78 9.45 10.77 9.87
N LYS A 79 10.21 9.96 9.16
CA LYS A 79 11.59 10.28 8.76
C LYS A 79 11.62 11.06 7.43
N GLY A 80 10.53 11.74 7.08
CA GLY A 80 10.34 12.45 5.81
C GLY A 80 9.69 11.58 4.72
N PHE A 81 9.38 12.22 3.58
CA PHE A 81 8.84 11.57 2.39
C PHE A 81 9.38 12.23 1.11
N ALA A 82 9.38 11.49 0.00
CA ALA A 82 9.55 12.02 -1.34
C ALA A 82 8.29 11.77 -2.17
N ILE A 83 8.07 12.56 -3.21
CA ILE A 83 6.95 12.35 -4.15
C ILE A 83 7.30 11.16 -5.05
N ALA A 84 6.33 10.28 -5.28
CA ALA A 84 6.42 9.21 -6.26
C ALA A 84 5.39 9.41 -7.37
N SER A 85 5.65 8.82 -8.53
CA SER A 85 4.67 8.68 -9.61
C SER A 85 3.84 7.40 -9.45
N GLU A 86 2.78 7.29 -10.25
CA GLU A 86 2.04 6.04 -10.40
C GLU A 86 2.93 4.92 -10.96
N ASP A 87 3.81 5.24 -11.91
CA ASP A 87 4.73 4.27 -12.50
C ASP A 87 5.74 3.74 -11.47
N ASP A 88 6.27 4.61 -10.61
CA ASP A 88 7.09 4.19 -9.46
C ASP A 88 6.33 3.19 -8.57
N PHE A 89 5.05 3.48 -8.29
CA PHE A 89 4.23 2.62 -7.45
C PHE A 89 3.97 1.25 -8.10
N LYS A 90 3.72 1.21 -9.40
CA LYS A 90 3.54 -0.05 -10.14
C LYS A 90 4.84 -0.86 -10.17
N GLU A 91 5.97 -0.20 -10.40
CA GLU A 91 7.29 -0.86 -10.33
C GLU A 91 7.54 -1.44 -8.93
N TYR A 92 7.22 -0.68 -7.88
CA TYR A 92 7.30 -1.13 -6.50
C TYR A 92 6.40 -2.36 -6.24
N CYS A 93 5.14 -2.36 -6.71
CA CYS A 93 4.24 -3.51 -6.59
C CYS A 93 4.84 -4.78 -7.23
N ARG A 94 5.38 -4.67 -8.44
CA ARG A 94 6.01 -5.80 -9.15
C ARG A 94 7.23 -6.33 -8.41
N LYS A 95 8.06 -5.43 -7.88
CA LYS A 95 9.24 -5.78 -7.09
C LYS A 95 8.83 -6.56 -5.84
N GLU A 96 7.95 -6.02 -5.02
CA GLU A 96 7.49 -6.65 -3.77
C GLU A 96 6.80 -8.00 -4.03
N PHE A 97 6.04 -8.11 -5.13
CA PHE A 97 5.43 -9.36 -5.56
C PHE A 97 6.47 -10.43 -5.88
N ASN A 98 7.48 -10.07 -6.69
CA ASN A 98 8.54 -11.00 -7.09
C ASN A 98 9.40 -11.44 -5.90
N GLU A 99 9.77 -10.49 -5.04
CA GLU A 99 10.52 -10.81 -3.80
C GLU A 99 9.71 -11.76 -2.91
N PHE A 100 8.41 -11.53 -2.72
CA PHE A 100 7.56 -12.46 -1.99
C PHE A 100 7.47 -13.83 -2.66
N ARG A 101 7.24 -13.87 -3.98
CA ARG A 101 7.16 -15.09 -4.77
C ARG A 101 8.42 -15.96 -4.65
N GLU A 102 9.60 -15.34 -4.63
CA GLU A 102 10.88 -16.05 -4.48
C GLU A 102 11.03 -16.72 -3.11
N THR A 103 10.34 -16.24 -2.07
CA THR A 103 10.34 -16.91 -0.75
C THR A 103 9.53 -18.20 -0.73
N LEU A 104 8.68 -18.44 -1.72
CA LEU A 104 7.78 -19.59 -1.74
C LEU A 104 8.50 -20.82 -2.30
N CYS A 105 8.55 -21.89 -1.51
CA CYS A 105 9.01 -23.18 -1.99
C CYS A 105 7.92 -23.85 -2.84
N LEU A 106 8.13 -23.91 -4.16
CA LEU A 106 7.33 -24.77 -5.03
C LEU A 106 7.69 -26.23 -4.74
N ASN A 107 6.70 -27.04 -4.34
CA ASN A 107 6.90 -28.47 -4.18
C ASN A 107 7.12 -29.12 -5.57
N PRO A 108 8.33 -29.65 -5.88
CA PRO A 108 8.64 -30.18 -7.20
C PRO A 108 7.89 -31.49 -7.52
N PHE A 109 7.26 -32.10 -6.52
CA PHE A 109 6.45 -33.32 -6.66
C PHE A 109 4.95 -33.04 -6.78
N SER A 110 4.56 -31.76 -6.76
CA SER A 110 3.18 -31.34 -6.96
C SER A 110 2.85 -31.24 -8.45
N ASN A 111 1.70 -31.77 -8.86
CA ASN A 111 1.14 -31.54 -10.20
C ASN A 111 0.49 -30.15 -10.34
N LYS A 112 0.41 -29.36 -9.25
CA LYS A 112 -0.15 -28.01 -9.29
C LYS A 112 0.87 -27.04 -9.86
N LYS A 113 0.55 -26.45 -11.00
CA LYS A 113 1.30 -25.33 -11.57
C LYS A 113 1.04 -24.07 -10.76
N GLU A 114 2.04 -23.19 -10.72
CA GLU A 114 1.84 -21.85 -10.17
C GLU A 114 0.76 -21.11 -10.96
N PRO A 115 -0.19 -20.43 -10.29
CA PRO A 115 -1.15 -19.55 -10.94
C PRO A 115 -0.47 -18.42 -11.73
N GLU A 116 -1.11 -17.96 -12.79
CA GLU A 116 -0.69 -16.74 -13.49
C GLU A 116 -1.24 -15.49 -12.79
N TYR A 117 -0.41 -14.46 -12.68
CA TYR A 117 -0.77 -13.17 -12.06
C TYR A 117 -0.60 -12.07 -13.10
N SER A 118 -1.69 -11.34 -13.38
CA SER A 118 -1.64 -10.20 -14.29
C SER A 118 -1.08 -8.96 -13.61
N ASP A 119 -0.52 -8.05 -14.40
CA ASP A 119 -0.06 -6.75 -13.92
C ASP A 119 -1.21 -5.95 -13.28
N ASP A 120 -2.42 -6.02 -13.84
CA ASP A 120 -3.61 -5.38 -13.28
C ASP A 120 -3.95 -5.92 -11.89
N TYR A 121 -3.72 -7.21 -11.65
CA TYR A 121 -3.93 -7.84 -10.36
C TYR A 121 -2.89 -7.37 -9.32
N ILE A 122 -1.62 -7.40 -9.70
CA ILE A 122 -0.49 -7.05 -8.82
C ILE A 122 -0.49 -5.55 -8.50
N CYS A 123 -0.66 -4.73 -9.54
CA CYS A 123 -0.52 -3.28 -9.50
C CYS A 123 -1.84 -2.54 -9.31
N SER A 124 -2.94 -3.24 -8.99
CA SER A 124 -4.26 -2.62 -8.86
C SER A 124 -4.21 -1.40 -7.95
N LEU A 125 -4.77 -0.29 -8.43
CA LEU A 125 -4.92 0.92 -7.64
C LEU A 125 -6.19 0.87 -6.76
N GLU A 126 -7.09 -0.08 -6.99
CA GLU A 126 -8.36 -0.17 -6.28
C GLU A 126 -8.31 -1.13 -5.08
N ALA A 127 -7.20 -1.87 -4.92
CA ALA A 127 -7.01 -2.90 -3.90
C ALA A 127 -6.78 -2.32 -2.48
N HIS A 128 -7.75 -1.59 -1.93
CA HIS A 128 -7.68 -1.03 -0.57
C HIS A 128 -9.03 -1.04 0.17
N ILE A 129 -10.05 -1.70 -0.36
CA ILE A 129 -11.41 -1.72 0.20
C ILE A 129 -11.85 -3.19 0.36
N PHE A 130 -11.39 -3.85 1.43
CA PHE A 130 -11.93 -5.14 1.87
C PHE A 130 -11.94 -5.20 3.40
#